data_AF-W2W9B8-F1
#
_entry.id   AF-W2W9B8-F1
#
_cell.length_a   1.000
_cell.length_b   1.000
_cell.length_c   1.000
_cell.angle_alpha   90.00
_cell.angle_beta   90.00
_cell.angle_gamma   90.00
#
_symmetry.space_group_name_H-M   'P 1'
#
loop_
_entity.id
_entity.type
_entity.pdbx_description
1 polymer ?
#
loop_
_entity_poly.entity_id
_entity_poly.type
_entity_poly.pdbx_seq_one_letter_code
_entity_poly.pdbx_strand_id
1 'polypeptide(L)'
;MLSIVRQRSLEFFGLELRLRFGSLDHDAAIANVFKAEWLEITLLNCWAHLARKTGEKESILKSPSFISGVARVCLDYLHEARSPAQFSAMRDIVIAHWRACGEEAYATWLEAEYLSTNWYRWYRVSSGVAGVLRIPLSRITAASRKVLFNRYVHLQLVC
;
A
#
# COMPACT_ATOMS: atom_id res chain seq x y z
N MET A 1 -4.33 13.99 15.43
CA MET A 1 -4.87 12.64 15.75
C MET A 1 -3.77 11.65 16.09
N LEU A 2 -2.73 11.52 15.26
CA LEU A 2 -1.62 10.59 15.52
C LEU A 2 -0.79 10.95 16.77
N SER A 3 -0.54 12.24 17.02
CA SER A 3 0.02 12.74 18.29
C SER A 3 -0.76 12.27 19.52
N ILE A 4 -2.09 12.32 19.46
CA ILE A 4 -2.98 11.85 20.54
C ILE A 4 -2.78 10.35 20.77
N VAL A 5 -2.72 9.54 19.71
CA VAL A 5 -2.49 8.09 19.84
C VAL A 5 -1.14 7.81 20.50
N ARG A 6 -0.08 8.52 20.11
CA ARG A 6 1.25 8.40 20.72
C ARG A 6 1.22 8.80 22.19
N GLN A 7 0.61 9.93 22.51
CA GLN A 7 0.47 10.43 23.88
C GLN A 7 -0.33 9.46 24.75
N ARG A 8 -1.50 9.02 24.30
CA ARG A 8 -2.35 8.08 25.05
C ARG A 8 -1.69 6.72 25.25
N SER A 9 -0.86 6.29 24.30
CA SER A 9 -0.10 5.04 24.43
C SER A 9 0.90 5.13 25.59
N LEU A 10 1.55 6.27 25.76
CA LEU A 10 2.44 6.53 26.87
C LEU A 10 1.67 6.66 28.20
N GLU A 11 0.58 7.43 28.21
CA GLU A 11 -0.20 7.68 29.43
C GLU A 11 -0.88 6.43 29.99
N PHE A 12 -1.54 5.63 29.13
CA PHE A 12 -2.34 4.49 29.61
C PHE A 12 -1.54 3.20 29.74
N PHE A 13 -0.52 3.00 28.91
CA PHE A 13 0.24 1.76 28.88
C PHE A 13 1.69 1.92 29.33
N GLY A 14 2.18 3.14 29.57
CA GLY A 14 3.59 3.40 29.85
C GLY A 14 4.50 3.08 28.65
N LEU A 15 3.95 3.01 27.44
CA LEU A 15 4.67 2.58 26.24
C LEU A 15 4.91 3.76 25.30
N GLU A 16 6.18 3.98 24.95
CA GLU A 16 6.50 4.85 23.83
C GLU A 16 6.20 4.13 22.50
N LEU A 17 5.16 4.57 21.82
CA LEU A 17 4.79 3.99 20.53
C LEU A 17 5.79 4.42 19.45
N ARG A 18 6.56 3.45 18.92
CA ARG A 18 7.48 3.63 17.78
C ARG A 18 6.99 2.83 16.58
N LEU A 19 6.26 3.48 15.68
CA LEU A 19 5.76 2.83 14.48
C LEU A 19 6.87 2.66 13.44
N ARG A 20 7.06 1.41 12.98
CA ARG A 20 7.95 1.10 11.84
C ARG A 20 7.21 1.11 10.52
N PHE A 21 5.92 0.81 10.53
CA PHE A 21 5.07 0.76 9.34
C PHE A 21 3.75 1.47 9.58
N GLY A 22 3.28 2.21 8.58
CA GLY A 22 1.95 2.82 8.55
C GLY A 22 1.29 2.52 7.22
N SER A 23 0.07 1.98 7.25
CA SER A 23 -0.72 1.80 6.04
C SER A 23 -1.67 2.97 5.87
N LEU A 24 -1.67 3.54 4.66
CA LEU A 24 -2.49 4.68 4.34
C LEU A 24 -3.15 4.53 2.97
N ASP A 25 -4.17 5.35 2.80
CA ASP A 25 -4.73 5.65 1.51
C ASP A 25 -3.77 6.57 0.74
N HIS A 26 -3.95 6.65 -0.57
CA HIS A 26 -3.10 7.47 -1.43
C HIS A 26 -3.39 8.97 -1.18
N ASP A 27 -2.86 9.52 -0.08
CA ASP A 27 -3.11 10.87 0.39
C ASP A 27 -1.83 11.48 1.01
N ALA A 28 -1.37 12.58 0.41
CA ALA A 28 -0.15 13.25 0.82
C ALA A 28 -0.26 13.92 2.21
N ALA A 29 -1.45 14.41 2.58
CA ALA A 29 -1.66 15.01 3.90
C ALA A 29 -1.52 13.94 4.99
N ILE A 30 -2.13 12.75 4.79
CA ILE A 30 -1.98 11.62 5.72
C ILE A 30 -0.52 11.18 5.81
N ALA A 31 0.17 11.07 4.67
CA ALA A 31 1.59 10.72 4.63
C ALA A 31 2.46 11.72 5.41
N ASN A 32 2.17 13.02 5.28
CA ASN A 32 2.90 14.08 5.97
C ASN A 32 2.68 14.03 7.49
N VAL A 33 1.45 13.77 7.95
CA VAL A 33 1.17 13.64 9.39
C VAL A 33 1.91 12.43 9.98
N PHE A 34 1.93 11.29 9.28
CA PHE A 34 2.72 10.14 9.73
C PHE A 34 4.21 10.47 9.88
N LYS A 35 4.79 11.15 8.88
CA LYS A 35 6.21 11.53 8.88
C LYS A 35 6.52 12.59 9.95
N ALA A 36 5.57 13.46 10.27
CA ALA A 36 5.73 14.45 11.33
C ALA A 36 5.81 13.80 12.73
N GLU A 37 5.03 12.74 12.96
CA GLU A 37 5.02 12.04 14.26
C GLU A 37 6.11 10.97 14.38
N TRP A 38 6.42 10.26 13.29
CA TRP A 38 7.40 9.18 13.24
C TRP A 38 8.30 9.32 12.02
N LEU A 39 9.47 9.93 12.21
CA LEU A 39 10.42 10.22 11.12
C LEU A 39 10.91 8.97 10.37
N GLU A 40 11.06 7.84 11.06
CA GLU A 40 11.56 6.58 10.49
C GLU A 40 10.45 5.67 9.93
N ILE A 41 9.21 6.15 9.84
CA ILE A 41 8.09 5.30 9.42
C ILE A 41 8.17 4.92 7.94
N THR A 42 8.00 3.63 7.65
CA THR A 42 7.80 3.15 6.29
C THR A 42 6.30 3.15 5.95
N LEU A 43 5.93 3.95 4.96
CA LEU A 43 4.55 4.06 4.51
C LEU A 43 4.21 3.00 3.46
N LEU A 44 3.12 2.28 3.72
CA LEU A 44 2.58 1.21 2.89
C LEU A 44 1.28 1.68 2.23
N ASN A 45 1.20 1.50 0.92
CA ASN A 45 0.07 1.98 0.14
C ASN A 45 -1.08 1.00 0.09
N CYS A 46 -2.28 1.55 -0.06
CA CYS A 46 -3.48 0.76 -0.10
C CYS A 46 -3.74 0.02 -1.40
N TRP A 47 -3.42 -1.28 -1.43
CA TRP A 47 -3.75 -2.18 -2.54
C TRP A 47 -5.26 -2.16 -2.86
N ALA A 48 -6.12 -2.28 -1.85
CA ALA A 48 -7.57 -2.24 -2.07
C ALA A 48 -8.01 -0.90 -2.70
N HIS A 49 -7.35 0.20 -2.33
CA HIS A 49 -7.60 1.50 -2.95
C HIS A 49 -7.11 1.57 -4.39
N LEU A 50 -5.88 1.12 -4.67
CA LEU A 50 -5.35 1.01 -6.02
C LEU A 50 -6.30 0.16 -6.90
N ALA A 51 -6.64 -1.03 -6.42
CA ALA A 51 -7.54 -1.99 -7.06
C ALA A 51 -8.93 -1.42 -7.40
N ARG A 52 -9.42 -0.45 -6.62
CA ARG A 52 -10.65 0.28 -6.91
C ARG A 52 -10.40 1.41 -7.92
N LYS A 53 -9.35 2.19 -7.71
CA LYS A 53 -8.97 3.33 -8.56
C LYS A 53 -8.65 2.92 -10.01
N THR A 54 -8.19 1.69 -10.23
CA THR A 54 -7.98 1.15 -11.57
C THR A 54 -9.27 1.09 -12.38
N GLY A 55 -10.40 0.76 -11.74
CA GLY A 55 -11.73 0.77 -12.36
C GLY A 55 -12.33 2.16 -12.49
N GLU A 56 -11.89 3.14 -11.70
CA GLU A 56 -12.33 4.53 -11.88
C GLU A 56 -11.63 5.22 -13.07
N LYS A 57 -10.58 4.59 -13.61
CA LYS A 57 -9.73 5.12 -14.69
C LYS A 57 -9.98 4.44 -16.03
N GLU A 58 -11.12 3.78 -16.23
CA GLU A 58 -11.41 3.14 -17.54
C GLU A 58 -11.55 4.17 -18.66
N SER A 59 -11.94 5.42 -18.35
CA SER A 59 -12.14 6.49 -19.35
C SER A 59 -10.87 6.92 -20.09
N ILE A 60 -9.69 6.61 -19.54
CA ILE A 60 -8.39 6.91 -20.18
C ILE A 60 -7.80 5.69 -20.91
N LEU A 61 -8.50 4.55 -20.90
CA LEU A 61 -8.11 3.39 -21.71
C LEU A 61 -8.47 3.63 -23.16
N LYS A 62 -7.66 3.05 -24.04
CA LYS A 62 -7.99 2.90 -25.46
C LYS A 62 -8.98 1.77 -25.69
N SER A 63 -8.82 0.65 -24.97
CA SER A 63 -9.71 -0.49 -25.03
C SER A 63 -10.42 -0.72 -23.68
N PRO A 64 -11.76 -0.60 -23.62
CA PRO A 64 -12.52 -0.82 -22.38
C PRO A 64 -12.35 -2.22 -21.78
N SER A 65 -12.14 -3.25 -22.61
CA SER A 65 -11.92 -4.62 -22.15
C SER A 65 -10.51 -4.87 -21.60
N PHE A 66 -9.61 -3.89 -21.69
CA PHE A 66 -8.23 -4.04 -21.25
C PHE A 66 -8.11 -4.24 -19.73
N ILE A 67 -8.98 -3.61 -18.93
CA ILE A 67 -8.97 -3.78 -17.47
C ILE A 67 -9.22 -5.24 -17.08
N SER A 68 -10.34 -5.80 -17.53
CA SER A 68 -10.76 -7.15 -17.13
C SER A 68 -9.92 -8.24 -17.80
N GLY A 69 -9.40 -7.99 -19.00
CA GLY A 69 -8.59 -8.97 -19.74
C GLY A 69 -7.10 -8.98 -19.41
N VAL A 70 -6.49 -7.83 -19.11
CA VAL A 70 -5.03 -7.68 -19.02
C VAL A 70 -4.61 -6.94 -17.75
N ALA A 71 -5.06 -5.71 -17.56
CA ALA A 71 -4.51 -4.83 -16.53
C ALA A 71 -4.69 -5.40 -15.13
N ARG A 72 -5.86 -5.97 -14.83
CA ARG A 72 -6.14 -6.59 -13.53
C ARG A 72 -5.18 -7.72 -13.20
N VAL A 73 -4.97 -8.63 -14.16
CA VAL A 73 -4.07 -9.77 -14.00
C VAL A 73 -2.63 -9.30 -13.77
N CYS A 74 -2.15 -8.33 -14.56
CA CYS A 74 -0.84 -7.74 -14.38
C CYS A 74 -0.67 -7.11 -12.98
N LEU A 75 -1.67 -6.35 -12.52
CA LEU A 75 -1.64 -5.72 -11.20
C LEU A 75 -1.70 -6.72 -10.05
N ASP A 76 -2.48 -7.79 -10.19
CA ASP A 76 -2.51 -8.88 -9.20
C ASP A 76 -1.12 -9.56 -9.13
N TYR A 77 -0.44 -9.81 -10.26
CA TYR A 77 0.94 -10.32 -10.25
C TYR A 77 1.93 -9.37 -9.56
N LEU A 78 1.83 -8.07 -9.80
CA LEU A 78 2.64 -7.08 -9.10
C LEU A 78 2.36 -7.08 -7.60
N HIS A 79 1.09 -7.22 -7.21
CA HIS A 79 0.72 -7.31 -5.80
C HIS A 79 1.32 -8.55 -5.13
N GLU A 80 1.42 -9.67 -5.85
CA GLU A 80 2.01 -10.93 -5.37
C GLU A 80 3.55 -10.94 -5.35
N ALA A 81 4.22 -9.83 -5.70
CA ALA A 81 5.66 -9.72 -5.60
C ALA A 81 6.16 -10.04 -4.18
N ARG A 82 7.21 -10.86 -4.10
CA ARG A 82 7.83 -11.36 -2.87
C ARG A 82 9.12 -10.63 -2.50
N SER A 83 9.52 -9.63 -3.28
CA SER A 83 10.63 -8.75 -2.94
C SER A 83 10.53 -7.42 -3.71
N PRO A 84 11.20 -6.35 -3.24
CA PRO A 84 11.31 -5.10 -3.99
C PRO A 84 11.95 -5.28 -5.37
N ALA A 85 12.94 -6.17 -5.48
CA ALA A 85 13.62 -6.47 -6.74
C ALA A 85 12.68 -7.17 -7.73
N GLN A 86 11.92 -8.17 -7.26
CA GLN A 86 10.92 -8.85 -8.08
C GLN A 86 9.82 -7.88 -8.52
N PHE A 87 9.32 -7.05 -7.60
CA PHE A 87 8.33 -6.02 -7.91
C PHE A 87 8.82 -5.07 -9.01
N SER A 88 10.06 -4.57 -8.88
CA SER A 88 10.64 -3.63 -9.85
C SER A 88 10.79 -4.26 -11.23
N ALA A 89 11.31 -5.49 -11.30
CA ALA A 89 11.46 -6.21 -12.58
C ALA A 89 10.10 -6.48 -13.25
N MET A 90 9.11 -6.94 -12.48
CA MET A 90 7.77 -7.19 -13.01
C MET A 90 7.06 -5.89 -13.43
N ARG A 91 7.26 -4.79 -12.68
CA ARG A 91 6.72 -3.47 -13.00
C ARG A 91 7.17 -3.05 -14.38
N ASP A 92 8.47 -3.13 -14.65
CA ASP A 92 9.04 -2.67 -15.93
C ASP A 92 8.49 -3.49 -17.10
N ILE A 93 8.33 -4.81 -16.92
CA ILE A 93 7.69 -5.71 -17.90
C ILE A 93 6.23 -5.34 -18.14
N VAL A 94 5.45 -5.13 -17.05
CA VAL A 94 4.03 -4.78 -17.14
C VAL A 94 3.82 -3.47 -17.87
N ILE A 95 4.59 -2.43 -17.53
CA ILE A 95 4.49 -1.12 -18.17
C ILE A 95 4.85 -1.21 -19.66
N ALA A 96 5.95 -1.89 -20.01
CA ALA A 96 6.33 -2.10 -21.40
C ALA A 96 5.24 -2.86 -22.18
N HIS A 97 4.64 -3.87 -21.57
CA HIS A 97 3.54 -4.63 -22.18
C HIS A 97 2.31 -3.75 -22.42
N TRP A 98 1.88 -2.95 -21.44
CA TRP A 98 0.72 -2.06 -21.58
C TRP A 98 0.92 -1.02 -22.67
N ARG A 99 2.13 -0.43 -22.75
CA ARG A 99 2.51 0.48 -23.84
C ARG A 99 2.46 -0.22 -25.21
N ALA A 100 2.96 -1.45 -25.32
CA ALA A 100 2.88 -2.24 -26.54
C ALA A 100 1.44 -2.57 -26.98
N CYS A 101 0.51 -2.70 -26.03
CA CYS A 101 -0.93 -2.82 -26.30
C CYS A 101 -1.59 -1.49 -26.71
N GLY A 102 -0.84 -0.38 -26.72
CA GLY A 102 -1.34 0.95 -27.05
C GLY A 102 -2.00 1.70 -25.90
N GLU A 103 -1.80 1.25 -24.66
CA GLU A 103 -2.39 1.82 -23.43
C GLU A 103 -1.44 2.81 -22.73
N GLU A 104 -0.83 3.71 -23.51
CA GLU A 104 0.19 4.67 -23.05
C GLU A 104 -0.33 5.60 -21.94
N ALA A 105 -1.54 6.13 -22.09
CA ALA A 105 -2.15 7.05 -21.13
C ALA A 105 -2.41 6.35 -19.78
N TYR A 106 -2.87 5.10 -19.82
CA TYR A 106 -3.12 4.30 -18.62
C TYR A 106 -1.82 3.89 -17.92
N ALA A 107 -0.79 3.49 -18.67
CA ALA A 107 0.53 3.20 -18.14
C ALA A 107 1.16 4.43 -17.48
N THR A 108 1.11 5.59 -18.14
CA THR A 108 1.63 6.86 -17.62
C THR A 108 0.92 7.28 -16.33
N TRP A 109 -0.41 7.11 -16.26
CA TRP A 109 -1.18 7.36 -15.04
C TRP A 109 -0.71 6.46 -13.88
N LEU A 110 -0.58 5.15 -14.11
CA LEU A 110 -0.14 4.24 -13.06
C LEU A 110 1.28 4.58 -12.58
N GLU A 111 2.18 4.93 -13.51
CA GLU A 111 3.55 5.34 -13.17
C GLU A 111 3.59 6.57 -12.28
N ALA A 112 2.84 7.62 -12.64
CA ALA A 112 2.79 8.87 -11.91
C ALA A 112 2.20 8.70 -10.51
N GLU A 113 1.05 8.05 -10.43
CA GLU A 113 0.27 7.97 -9.19
C GLU A 113 0.76 6.83 -8.29
N TYR A 114 0.92 5.60 -8.80
CA TYR A 114 1.08 4.42 -7.94
C TYR A 114 2.46 3.76 -7.99
N LEU A 115 3.35 4.19 -8.88
CA LEU A 115 4.72 3.64 -8.99
C LEU A 115 5.82 4.67 -8.72
N SER A 116 5.46 5.91 -8.41
CA SER A 116 6.41 6.94 -7.99
C SER A 116 6.93 6.68 -6.58
N THR A 117 7.98 7.41 -6.20
CA THR A 117 8.91 7.06 -5.11
C THR A 117 8.27 6.83 -3.75
N ASN A 118 7.14 7.48 -3.45
CA ASN A 118 6.44 7.33 -2.17
C ASN A 118 5.27 6.33 -2.23
N TRP A 119 4.87 5.90 -3.43
CA TRP A 119 3.56 5.29 -3.65
C TRP A 119 3.61 3.83 -4.06
N TYR A 120 4.78 3.32 -4.48
CA TYR A 120 4.97 1.95 -4.99
C TYR A 120 4.86 0.80 -3.96
N ARG A 121 4.76 1.10 -2.66
CA ARG A 121 4.79 0.08 -1.58
C ARG A 121 3.42 -0.54 -1.30
N TRP A 122 2.82 -1.19 -2.29
CA TRP A 122 1.51 -1.86 -2.18
C TRP A 122 1.55 -3.37 -2.47
N TYR A 123 2.71 -3.95 -2.78
CA TYR A 123 2.88 -5.39 -2.92
C TYR A 123 2.87 -6.12 -1.57
N ARG A 124 2.51 -7.40 -1.58
CA ARG A 124 2.16 -8.22 -0.41
C ARG A 124 3.20 -8.21 0.69
N VAL A 125 4.49 -8.19 0.34
CA VAL A 125 5.60 -8.20 1.31
C VAL A 125 6.33 -6.87 1.42
N SER A 126 5.69 -5.76 1.02
CA SER A 126 6.29 -4.41 1.04
C SER A 126 6.70 -3.91 2.42
N SER A 127 6.16 -4.49 3.48
CA SER A 127 6.59 -4.27 4.86
C SER A 127 7.96 -4.91 5.18
N GLY A 128 8.43 -5.88 4.40
CA GLY A 128 9.65 -6.64 4.70
C GLY A 128 9.56 -7.52 5.96
N VAL A 129 8.39 -7.64 6.59
CA VAL A 129 8.19 -8.39 7.84
C VAL A 129 7.03 -9.37 7.72
N ALA A 130 7.27 -10.63 8.06
CA ALA A 130 6.24 -11.67 8.11
C ALA A 130 5.16 -11.35 9.15
N GLY A 131 3.89 -11.46 8.78
CA GLY A 131 2.75 -11.18 9.66
C GLY A 131 2.17 -9.77 9.54
N VAL A 132 2.85 -8.84 8.86
CA VAL A 132 2.23 -7.59 8.37
C VAL A 132 1.46 -7.93 7.09
N LEU A 133 0.41 -8.73 7.24
CA LEU A 133 -0.58 -8.93 6.20
C LEU A 133 -1.65 -7.86 6.38
N ARG A 134 -2.13 -7.34 5.26
CA ARG A 134 -3.31 -6.47 5.20
C ARG A 134 -4.56 -7.31 5.48
N ILE A 135 -4.70 -7.82 6.71
CA ILE A 135 -5.83 -8.66 7.09
C ILE A 135 -7.01 -7.73 7.39
N PRO A 136 -8.16 -7.88 6.72
CA PRO A 136 -9.39 -7.24 7.17
C PRO A 136 -9.59 -7.51 8.66
N LEU A 137 -9.87 -6.48 9.46
CA LEU A 137 -10.03 -6.59 10.92
C LEU A 137 -11.03 -7.68 11.33
N SER A 138 -11.93 -8.10 10.42
CA SER A 138 -12.89 -9.19 10.58
C SER A 138 -12.27 -10.59 10.73
N ARG A 139 -10.98 -10.80 10.43
CA ARG A 139 -10.33 -12.12 10.48
C ARG A 139 -9.29 -12.30 11.59
N ILE A 140 -9.08 -11.31 12.46
CA ILE A 140 -8.09 -11.41 13.56
C ILE A 140 -8.80 -11.78 14.87
N THR A 141 -8.58 -13.01 15.34
CA THR A 141 -9.04 -13.47 16.66
C THR A 141 -8.32 -12.74 17.80
N ALA A 142 -8.99 -12.61 18.95
CA ALA A 142 -8.50 -11.82 20.09
C ALA A 142 -7.12 -12.27 20.63
N ALA A 143 -6.80 -13.57 20.54
CA ALA A 143 -5.54 -14.13 21.00
C ALA A 143 -4.33 -13.64 20.18
N SER A 144 -4.51 -13.42 18.87
CA SER A 144 -3.45 -12.95 17.97
C SER A 144 -3.10 -11.47 18.18
N ARG A 145 -3.99 -10.69 18.84
CA ARG A 145 -3.77 -9.25 19.10
C ARG A 145 -2.60 -9.00 20.06
N LYS A 146 -2.45 -9.80 21.12
CA LYS A 146 -1.40 -9.59 22.16
C LYS A 146 0.02 -9.81 21.63
N VAL A 147 0.22 -10.80 20.75
CA VAL A 147 1.56 -11.13 20.21
C VAL A 147 2.00 -10.13 19.14
N LEU A 148 1.07 -9.66 18.30
CA LEU A 148 1.35 -8.62 17.30
C LEU A 148 1.65 -7.27 17.96
N PHE A 149 0.92 -6.89 19.02
CA PHE A 149 1.12 -5.61 19.71
C PHE A 149 2.52 -5.42 20.30
N ASN A 150 3.16 -6.50 20.79
CA ASN A 150 4.47 -6.46 21.41
C ASN A 150 5.66 -6.51 20.45
N ARG A 151 5.45 -6.84 19.16
CA ARG A 151 6.54 -6.91 18.17
C ARG A 151 6.43 -5.90 17.03
N TYR A 152 5.21 -5.58 16.59
CA TYR A 152 4.97 -4.66 15.47
C TYR A 152 3.59 -4.02 15.61
N VAL A 153 3.55 -2.74 16.02
CA VAL A 153 2.29 -1.98 15.94
C VAL A 153 2.16 -1.45 14.52
N HIS A 154 1.09 -1.84 13.83
CA HIS A 154 0.72 -1.35 12.51
C HIS A 154 -0.54 -0.50 12.64
N LEU A 155 -0.43 0.79 12.36
CA LEU A 155 -1.57 1.69 12.33
C LEU A 155 -2.06 1.79 10.88
N GLN A 156 -3.36 1.57 10.68
CA GLN A 156 -4.01 1.75 9.39
C GLN A 156 -4.99 2.91 9.49
N LEU A 157 -4.77 3.95 8.69
CA LEU A 157 -5.75 5.02 8.49
C LEU A 157 -6.53 4.69 7.22
N VAL A 158 -7.85 4.53 7.37
CA VAL A 158 -8.81 4.41 6.28
C VAL A 158 -9.73 5.61 6.43
N CYS A 159 -9.83 6.44 5.40
CA CYS A 159 -10.81 7.52 5.35
C CYS A 159 -12.15 7.02 4.80
#